data_AF-A0AAN7AUZ1-F1
#
_entry.id   AF-A0AAN7AUZ1-F1
#
_cell.length_a   1.000
_cell.length_b   1.000
_cell.length_c   1.000
_cell.angle_alpha   90.00
_cell.angle_beta   90.00
_cell.angle_gamma   90.00
#
_symmetry.space_group_name_H-M   'P 1'
#
loop_
_entity.id
_entity.type
_entity.pdbx_description
1 polymer ?
#
loop_
_entity_poly.entity_id
_entity_poly.type
_entity_poly.pdbx_seq_one_letter_code
_entity_poly.pdbx_strand_id
1 'polypeptide(L)'
;MWPVKAVIEAVSTLLTLQADLFGSDSISHNSTPTWHSFLAKRAAKDFFLRVMPLGASITEGVGSSDGHGYRDLVRAQLRAQGWNVNMVGSKQNGRFGDNENEGHPGNTINQVRVEFSKTGKALMPNLVLLNAGTNDCIRQIDTNNAGARLKVLIDDVFNAIPGVIVIVSTLAPSRKNDSCSADLSRQYRDLVANTYKGNPRIGMADLYSAININDHLHPDGIHPNDAGYAIFTSLWMDAFRKLEDQLQAPAPVIDDGPADAPRTTPPPAAPAPPNDRECSKTPKTVVDGTYIHEQIEKGILGSAKIPKRVDGRETSPSSVFFANVVVLNKLFKRGEELDDRVAVYHDGEGRNRYLLAQNSARGKFETDTMEFTVGIDCDVGNGARVIFADFNNDGLDDFFCVNTRAGVSVSLNRGGRPPAFESIGQVVIDQQGFTADDVRIAQIDGDGRADYCLIKADSSIHCIRQNSQGEFSGPLQLAFDKLSGIDKSRVVLGDINGDFRSDYMRIGENGNILAFINSGMGQNNTPEWRDAGIITQGGLGVMPPELIKFGRIYGSSKLDYIYLDDNRGSLEVHAWQNTGRGGTVRVTEGDSNCRP
;
A
#
# COMPACT_ATOMS: atom_id res chain seq x y z
N MET A 1 28.55 48.90 -28.11
CA MET A 1 29.05 48.47 -29.44
C MET A 1 30.27 47.58 -29.18
N TRP A 2 30.25 46.38 -29.78
CA TRP A 2 31.16 45.23 -29.68
C TRP A 2 32.65 45.51 -30.01
N PRO A 3 33.64 44.58 -29.84
CA PRO A 3 33.51 43.09 -29.88
C PRO A 3 34.33 42.29 -28.82
N VAL A 4 33.90 41.08 -28.40
CA VAL A 4 34.13 39.76 -29.03
C VAL A 4 35.58 39.55 -29.50
N LYS A 5 36.51 39.25 -28.58
CA LYS A 5 37.70 38.41 -28.83
C LYS A 5 38.60 38.12 -27.61
N ALA A 6 38.42 38.80 -26.46
CA ALA A 6 39.39 38.70 -25.36
C ALA A 6 39.05 37.69 -24.23
N VAL A 7 37.91 36.98 -24.28
CA VAL A 7 37.50 36.03 -23.21
C VAL A 7 37.59 34.56 -23.64
N ILE A 8 37.93 34.28 -24.91
CA ILE A 8 38.01 32.90 -25.44
C ILE A 8 39.44 32.32 -25.42
N GLU A 9 40.50 33.11 -25.15
CA GLU A 9 41.89 32.61 -25.17
C GLU A 9 42.50 32.23 -23.81
N ALA A 10 41.76 32.32 -22.70
CA ALA A 10 42.29 31.95 -21.37
C ALA A 10 41.95 30.52 -20.91
N VAL A 11 41.21 29.74 -21.70
CA VAL A 11 40.78 28.37 -21.31
C VAL A 11 41.43 27.27 -22.19
N SER A 12 42.27 27.64 -23.17
CA SER A 12 42.83 26.65 -24.11
C SER A 12 44.32 26.34 -23.97
N THR A 13 44.99 26.79 -22.90
CA THR A 13 46.45 26.60 -22.74
C THR A 13 46.84 26.09 -21.35
N LEU A 14 46.13 25.06 -20.89
CA LEU A 14 46.59 24.15 -19.81
C LEU A 14 46.27 22.69 -20.18
N LEU A 15 46.31 22.41 -21.48
CA LEU A 15 46.36 21.10 -22.10
C LEU A 15 47.57 21.10 -23.04
N THR A 16 48.72 20.61 -22.56
CA THR A 16 49.68 19.74 -23.27
C THR A 16 51.02 19.71 -22.54
N LEU A 17 51.58 18.49 -22.41
CA LEU A 17 52.74 18.04 -21.62
C LEU A 17 52.46 17.97 -20.11
N GLN A 18 52.30 16.80 -19.46
CA GLN A 18 52.99 15.53 -19.67
C GLN A 18 52.00 14.36 -19.62
N ALA A 19 51.73 13.78 -20.78
CA ALA A 19 51.55 12.34 -20.87
C ALA A 19 52.97 11.75 -20.95
N ASP A 20 53.34 10.96 -19.97
CA ASP A 20 54.33 9.87 -20.07
C ASP A 20 54.46 9.25 -18.68
N LEU A 21 53.63 8.24 -18.42
CA LEU A 21 53.91 7.04 -17.62
C LEU A 21 52.61 6.22 -17.54
N PHE A 22 52.75 4.92 -17.82
CA PHE A 22 51.76 3.83 -17.80
C PHE A 22 51.03 3.57 -19.11
N GLY A 23 51.49 2.48 -19.74
CA GLY A 23 51.05 1.97 -21.02
C GLY A 23 49.70 1.27 -21.02
N SER A 24 49.30 1.01 -22.24
CA SER A 24 48.10 0.30 -22.70
C SER A 24 47.85 -1.03 -21.99
N ASP A 25 46.66 -1.17 -21.41
CA ASP A 25 45.82 -2.34 -21.62
C ASP A 25 44.34 -1.94 -21.52
N SER A 26 43.55 -2.53 -22.41
CA SER A 26 42.12 -2.33 -22.59
C SER A 26 41.30 -2.39 -21.30
N ILE A 27 40.52 -1.35 -20.99
CA ILE A 27 39.45 -1.43 -19.99
C ILE A 27 38.11 -1.38 -20.73
N SER A 28 37.44 -2.53 -20.72
CA SER A 28 36.10 -2.74 -21.20
C SER A 28 35.08 -1.84 -20.50
N HIS A 29 34.18 -1.25 -21.27
CA HIS A 29 32.85 -0.88 -20.79
C HIS A 29 32.10 -2.14 -20.34
N ASN A 30 32.19 -2.50 -19.06
CA ASN A 30 31.16 -3.25 -18.34
C ASN A 30 31.54 -3.44 -16.86
N SER A 31 30.91 -2.65 -15.99
CA SER A 31 30.62 -3.08 -14.62
C SER A 31 29.56 -2.13 -14.04
N THR A 32 28.30 -2.40 -14.37
CA THR A 32 27.18 -2.03 -13.53
C THR A 32 27.43 -2.59 -12.11
N PRO A 33 27.27 -1.78 -11.05
CA PRO A 33 27.38 -2.28 -9.68
C PRO A 33 26.38 -3.43 -9.44
N THR A 34 26.88 -4.55 -8.92
CA THR A 34 26.17 -5.83 -8.72
C THR A 34 25.16 -5.81 -7.56
N TRP A 35 24.65 -4.66 -7.15
CA TRP A 35 23.58 -4.57 -6.13
C TRP A 35 22.20 -4.91 -6.71
N HIS A 36 22.02 -4.79 -8.04
CA HIS A 36 20.79 -5.16 -8.74
C HIS A 36 20.41 -6.64 -8.60
N SER A 37 21.35 -7.53 -8.27
CA SER A 37 21.07 -8.97 -8.08
C SER A 37 20.58 -9.35 -6.68
N PHE A 38 20.58 -8.42 -5.72
CA PHE A 38 20.21 -8.70 -4.32
C PHE A 38 18.98 -7.95 -3.81
N LEU A 39 18.45 -7.01 -4.60
CA LEU A 39 17.05 -6.59 -4.50
C LEU A 39 16.20 -7.63 -5.23
N ALA A 40 15.93 -8.75 -4.58
CA ALA A 40 14.77 -9.54 -4.99
C ALA A 40 13.55 -8.64 -4.77
N LYS A 41 13.08 -7.99 -5.85
CA LYS A 41 11.73 -7.43 -5.93
C LYS A 41 10.81 -8.44 -5.24
N ARG A 42 9.91 -8.00 -4.35
CA ARG A 42 8.65 -8.73 -4.23
C ARG A 42 8.07 -8.67 -5.63
N ALA A 43 8.17 -9.79 -6.32
CA ALA A 43 8.47 -9.74 -7.73
C ALA A 43 7.29 -9.13 -8.48
N ALA A 44 7.38 -7.87 -8.91
CA ALA A 44 6.98 -7.54 -10.26
C ALA A 44 7.89 -8.39 -11.15
N LYS A 45 7.50 -9.66 -11.32
CA LYS A 45 8.21 -10.63 -12.13
C LYS A 45 8.30 -10.01 -13.53
N ASP A 46 9.35 -10.29 -14.30
CA ASP A 46 9.56 -9.69 -15.63
C ASP A 46 8.55 -10.19 -16.69
N PHE A 47 7.33 -10.51 -16.27
CA PHE A 47 6.22 -10.99 -17.07
C PHE A 47 4.93 -10.21 -16.74
N PHE A 48 3.94 -10.32 -17.62
CA PHE A 48 2.63 -9.69 -17.42
C PHE A 48 1.74 -10.48 -16.45
N LEU A 49 1.06 -9.77 -15.55
CA LEU A 49 -0.22 -10.23 -15.01
C LEU A 49 -1.26 -10.20 -16.12
N ARG A 50 -1.55 -11.37 -16.66
CA ARG A 50 -2.64 -11.58 -17.59
C ARG A 50 -3.89 -11.89 -16.77
N VAL A 51 -4.67 -10.85 -16.50
CA VAL A 51 -5.81 -10.87 -15.57
C VAL A 51 -7.10 -11.10 -16.34
N MET A 52 -7.84 -12.16 -15.99
CA MET A 52 -9.17 -12.42 -16.53
C MET A 52 -10.24 -12.14 -15.47
N PRO A 53 -10.97 -11.01 -15.56
CA PRO A 53 -12.24 -10.84 -14.87
C PRO A 53 -13.27 -11.80 -15.47
N LEU A 54 -13.65 -12.85 -14.75
CA LEU A 54 -14.55 -13.90 -15.21
C LEU A 54 -15.88 -13.86 -14.45
N GLY A 55 -16.99 -13.66 -15.16
CA GLY A 55 -18.29 -13.63 -14.50
C GLY A 55 -19.45 -13.21 -15.36
N ALA A 56 -20.41 -12.53 -14.73
CA ALA A 56 -21.62 -12.03 -15.38
C ALA A 56 -21.68 -10.49 -15.36
N SER A 57 -22.87 -9.91 -15.21
CA SER A 57 -23.10 -8.46 -15.26
C SER A 57 -22.31 -7.66 -14.22
N ILE A 58 -22.09 -8.21 -13.02
CA ILE A 58 -21.26 -7.57 -11.99
C ILE A 58 -19.80 -7.47 -12.45
N THR A 59 -19.30 -8.47 -13.17
CA THR A 59 -17.93 -8.44 -13.73
C THR A 59 -17.84 -7.51 -14.94
N GLU A 60 -18.86 -7.49 -15.80
CA GLU A 60 -18.94 -6.53 -16.92
C GLU A 60 -19.00 -5.07 -16.42
N GLY A 61 -19.50 -4.85 -15.20
CA GLY A 61 -19.58 -3.54 -14.56
C GLY A 61 -20.95 -2.89 -14.59
N VAL A 62 -22.03 -3.66 -14.82
CA VAL A 62 -23.40 -3.13 -14.76
C VAL A 62 -23.67 -2.54 -13.38
N GLY A 63 -24.33 -1.39 -13.32
CA GLY A 63 -24.61 -0.67 -12.07
C GLY A 63 -23.51 0.32 -11.66
N SER A 64 -22.32 0.25 -12.29
CA SER A 64 -21.36 1.35 -12.23
C SER A 64 -21.72 2.43 -13.23
N SER A 65 -21.41 3.69 -12.90
CA SER A 65 -21.75 4.86 -13.71
C SER A 65 -20.94 4.98 -15.01
N ASP A 66 -19.75 4.37 -15.02
CA ASP A 66 -18.78 4.40 -16.10
C ASP A 66 -18.69 3.06 -16.87
N GLY A 67 -19.34 2.02 -16.37
CA GLY A 67 -19.29 0.66 -16.91
C GLY A 67 -17.98 -0.07 -16.59
N HIS A 68 -17.13 0.45 -15.72
CA HIS A 68 -15.85 -0.15 -15.36
C HIS A 68 -16.04 -1.32 -14.38
N GLY A 69 -17.06 -1.22 -13.52
CA GLY A 69 -17.19 -2.09 -12.36
C GLY A 69 -15.96 -1.97 -11.46
N TYR A 70 -15.43 -3.11 -11.00
CA TYR A 70 -14.19 -3.15 -10.20
C TYR A 70 -12.90 -3.13 -11.05
N ARG A 71 -13.01 -3.30 -12.38
CA ARG A 71 -11.88 -3.72 -13.21
C ARG A 71 -10.80 -2.65 -13.35
N ASP A 72 -11.20 -1.41 -13.56
CA ASP A 72 -10.29 -0.27 -13.68
C ASP A 72 -9.48 -0.05 -12.39
N LEU A 73 -10.17 -0.05 -11.23
CA LEU A 73 -9.50 0.09 -9.93
C LEU A 73 -8.56 -1.08 -9.62
N VAL A 74 -8.94 -2.33 -9.95
CA VAL A 74 -8.04 -3.48 -9.76
C VAL A 74 -6.81 -3.34 -10.64
N ARG A 75 -7.00 -2.99 -11.92
CA ARG A 75 -5.90 -2.74 -12.85
C ARG A 75 -4.98 -1.64 -12.31
N ALA A 76 -5.53 -0.50 -11.92
CA ALA A 76 -4.78 0.63 -11.40
C ALA A 76 -3.96 0.25 -10.16
N GLN A 77 -4.54 -0.51 -9.22
CA GLN A 77 -3.82 -0.96 -8.02
C GLN A 77 -2.71 -1.98 -8.34
N LEU A 78 -2.94 -2.92 -9.26
CA LEU A 78 -1.90 -3.85 -9.71
C LEU A 78 -0.76 -3.13 -10.43
N ARG A 79 -1.07 -2.12 -11.26
CA ARG A 79 -0.08 -1.27 -11.92
C ARG A 79 0.71 -0.43 -10.92
N ALA A 80 0.04 0.13 -9.91
CA ALA A 80 0.68 0.86 -8.81
C ALA A 80 1.65 -0.04 -8.02
N GLN A 81 1.36 -1.33 -7.90
CA GLN A 81 2.26 -2.34 -7.31
C GLN A 81 3.43 -2.76 -8.23
N GLY A 82 3.58 -2.13 -9.39
CA GLY A 82 4.69 -2.36 -10.32
C GLY A 82 4.47 -3.49 -11.32
N TRP A 83 3.29 -4.13 -11.34
CA TRP A 83 3.01 -5.19 -12.31
C TRP A 83 2.79 -4.62 -13.71
N ASN A 84 3.28 -5.32 -14.73
CA ASN A 84 2.74 -5.16 -16.08
C ASN A 84 1.41 -5.90 -16.15
N VAL A 85 0.33 -5.19 -16.48
CA VAL A 85 -1.02 -5.78 -16.45
C VAL A 85 -1.59 -5.78 -17.86
N ASN A 86 -2.11 -6.94 -18.26
CA ASN A 86 -2.88 -7.17 -19.47
C ASN A 86 -4.24 -7.75 -19.05
N MET A 87 -5.33 -6.98 -19.20
CA MET A 87 -6.67 -7.50 -18.95
C MET A 87 -7.08 -8.35 -20.16
N VAL A 88 -7.71 -9.49 -19.92
CA VAL A 88 -8.05 -10.42 -21.01
C VAL A 88 -9.46 -10.95 -20.91
N GLY A 89 -10.08 -11.09 -22.08
CA GLY A 89 -11.39 -11.70 -22.26
C GLY A 89 -11.99 -11.34 -23.62
N SER A 90 -13.15 -11.91 -23.93
CA SER A 90 -13.85 -11.74 -25.20
C SER A 90 -14.69 -10.46 -25.28
N LYS A 91 -14.92 -9.79 -24.14
CA LYS A 91 -15.70 -8.56 -24.03
C LYS A 91 -14.80 -7.38 -23.75
N GLN A 92 -15.22 -6.20 -24.18
CA GLN A 92 -14.63 -4.91 -23.82
C GLN A 92 -15.77 -4.00 -23.37
N ASN A 93 -15.69 -3.47 -22.15
CA ASN A 93 -16.70 -2.57 -21.60
C ASN A 93 -16.08 -1.60 -20.60
N GLY A 94 -16.63 -0.39 -20.49
CA GLY A 94 -16.09 0.70 -19.66
C GLY A 94 -15.13 1.61 -20.41
N ARG A 95 -14.90 2.81 -19.90
CA ARG A 95 -14.12 3.90 -20.53
C ARG A 95 -12.72 4.05 -19.91
N PHE A 96 -11.96 2.96 -19.85
CA PHE A 96 -10.56 2.96 -19.43
C PHE A 96 -9.70 2.13 -20.40
N GLY A 97 -8.38 2.32 -20.37
CA GLY A 97 -7.46 1.54 -21.20
C GLY A 97 -7.38 0.09 -20.74
N ASP A 98 -7.27 -0.85 -21.69
CA ASP A 98 -7.21 -2.30 -21.43
C ASP A 98 -8.44 -2.78 -20.62
N ASN A 99 -9.61 -2.66 -21.23
CA ASN A 99 -10.92 -2.87 -20.62
C ASN A 99 -11.54 -4.24 -20.97
N GLU A 100 -10.71 -5.15 -21.46
CA GLU A 100 -11.00 -6.52 -21.75
C GLU A 100 -11.49 -7.27 -20.50
N ASN A 101 -12.51 -8.11 -20.68
CA ASN A 101 -13.07 -8.92 -19.61
C ASN A 101 -13.87 -10.11 -20.17
N GLU A 102 -14.19 -11.05 -19.30
CA GLU A 102 -15.06 -12.19 -19.58
C GLU A 102 -16.34 -12.11 -18.72
N GLY A 103 -16.90 -10.91 -18.59
CA GLY A 103 -18.18 -10.63 -17.95
C GLY A 103 -19.34 -10.74 -18.94
N HIS A 104 -20.29 -11.65 -18.69
CA HIS A 104 -21.43 -11.89 -19.58
C HIS A 104 -22.77 -11.70 -18.84
N PRO A 105 -23.44 -10.54 -18.98
CA PRO A 105 -24.69 -10.24 -18.29
C PRO A 105 -25.74 -11.34 -18.43
N GLY A 106 -26.38 -11.68 -17.31
CA GLY A 106 -27.41 -12.71 -17.28
C GLY A 106 -26.91 -14.16 -17.25
N ASN A 107 -25.59 -14.42 -17.34
CA ASN A 107 -25.09 -15.79 -17.28
C ASN A 107 -25.15 -16.39 -15.87
N THR A 108 -25.56 -17.65 -15.79
CA THR A 108 -25.44 -18.52 -14.60
C THR A 108 -24.03 -19.08 -14.47
N ILE A 109 -23.71 -19.74 -13.34
CA ILE A 109 -22.41 -20.41 -13.12
C ILE A 109 -22.02 -21.32 -14.29
N ASN A 110 -22.96 -22.16 -14.77
CA ASN A 110 -22.69 -23.09 -15.87
C ASN A 110 -22.45 -22.36 -17.20
N GLN A 111 -23.12 -21.24 -17.44
CA GLN A 111 -22.91 -20.45 -18.64
C GLN A 111 -21.58 -19.70 -18.59
N VAL A 112 -21.20 -19.15 -17.44
CA VAL A 112 -19.85 -18.56 -17.23
C VAL A 112 -18.75 -19.60 -17.50
N ARG A 113 -18.95 -20.85 -17.04
CA ARG A 113 -18.05 -21.97 -17.36
C ARG A 113 -17.94 -22.25 -18.85
N VAL A 114 -19.05 -22.18 -19.58
CA VAL A 114 -19.06 -22.33 -21.04
C VAL A 114 -18.28 -21.21 -21.72
N GLU A 115 -18.44 -19.95 -21.28
CA GLU A 115 -17.66 -18.82 -21.83
C GLU A 115 -16.16 -18.95 -21.52
N PHE A 116 -15.79 -19.35 -20.30
CA PHE A 116 -14.39 -19.67 -19.98
C PHE A 116 -13.82 -20.76 -20.90
N SER A 117 -14.61 -21.79 -21.22
CA SER A 117 -14.15 -22.89 -22.09
C SER A 117 -13.89 -22.45 -23.52
N LYS A 118 -14.56 -21.39 -24.00
CA LYS A 118 -14.33 -20.80 -25.33
C LYS A 118 -13.10 -19.90 -25.35
N THR A 119 -12.93 -19.06 -24.32
CA THR A 119 -11.96 -17.96 -24.36
C THR A 119 -10.76 -18.18 -23.44
N GLY A 120 -10.98 -18.62 -22.21
CA GLY A 120 -9.95 -18.72 -21.17
C GLY A 120 -8.78 -19.63 -21.53
N LYS A 121 -9.05 -20.77 -22.19
CA LYS A 121 -8.01 -21.68 -22.68
C LYS A 121 -7.10 -21.07 -23.74
N ALA A 122 -7.63 -20.17 -24.56
CA ALA A 122 -6.87 -19.53 -25.63
C ALA A 122 -6.01 -18.37 -25.10
N LEU A 123 -6.50 -17.66 -24.09
CA LEU A 123 -5.82 -16.49 -23.53
C LEU A 123 -4.83 -16.85 -22.41
N MET A 124 -4.96 -18.01 -21.76
CA MET A 124 -4.04 -18.48 -20.69
C MET A 124 -3.72 -17.42 -19.63
N PRO A 125 -4.73 -16.82 -18.95
CA PRO A 125 -4.49 -15.88 -17.85
C PRO A 125 -3.74 -16.54 -16.70
N ASN A 126 -2.82 -15.83 -16.07
CA ASN A 126 -2.17 -16.30 -14.84
C ASN A 126 -2.88 -15.82 -13.56
N LEU A 127 -3.87 -14.93 -13.69
CA LEU A 127 -4.77 -14.52 -12.62
C LEU A 127 -6.23 -14.50 -13.12
N VAL A 128 -7.13 -15.21 -12.43
CA VAL A 128 -8.57 -15.21 -12.70
C VAL A 128 -9.32 -14.64 -11.49
N LEU A 129 -10.17 -13.64 -11.72
CA LEU A 129 -11.06 -13.04 -10.72
C LEU A 129 -12.50 -13.51 -11.01
N LEU A 130 -13.02 -14.44 -10.21
CA LEU A 130 -14.26 -15.16 -10.50
C LEU A 130 -15.45 -14.69 -9.65
N ASN A 131 -16.49 -14.15 -10.30
CA ASN A 131 -17.78 -13.82 -9.70
C ASN A 131 -18.95 -14.40 -10.52
N ALA A 132 -19.62 -15.42 -9.99
CA ALA A 132 -20.77 -16.06 -10.65
C ALA A 132 -21.76 -16.65 -9.64
N GLY A 133 -23.06 -16.59 -9.96
CA GLY A 133 -24.14 -17.16 -9.13
C GLY A 133 -25.33 -16.23 -8.90
N THR A 134 -25.18 -14.91 -9.10
CA THR A 134 -26.29 -13.96 -8.93
C THR A 134 -27.50 -14.30 -9.81
N ASN A 135 -27.27 -14.71 -11.07
CA ASN A 135 -28.36 -15.10 -11.98
C ASN A 135 -28.98 -16.45 -11.62
N ASP A 136 -28.22 -17.36 -11.00
CA ASP A 136 -28.75 -18.60 -10.44
C ASP A 136 -29.75 -18.29 -9.33
N CYS A 137 -29.43 -17.31 -8.46
CA CYS A 137 -30.37 -16.83 -7.46
C CYS A 137 -31.60 -16.13 -8.07
N ILE A 138 -31.40 -15.21 -9.01
CA ILE A 138 -32.51 -14.48 -9.65
C ILE A 138 -33.49 -15.45 -10.34
N ARG A 139 -32.98 -16.52 -10.95
CA ARG A 139 -33.77 -17.49 -11.71
C ARG A 139 -34.11 -18.77 -10.95
N GLN A 140 -33.67 -18.88 -9.69
CA GLN A 140 -33.83 -20.06 -8.84
C GLN A 140 -33.32 -21.35 -9.49
N ILE A 141 -32.17 -21.28 -10.17
CA ILE A 141 -31.57 -22.40 -10.88
C ILE A 141 -30.62 -23.13 -9.95
N ASP A 142 -31.03 -24.32 -9.48
CA ASP A 142 -30.20 -25.29 -8.79
C ASP A 142 -29.28 -24.68 -7.71
N THR A 143 -29.89 -23.86 -6.85
CA THR A 143 -29.19 -23.06 -5.83
C THR A 143 -28.57 -23.95 -4.75
N ASN A 144 -29.19 -25.09 -4.44
CA ASN A 144 -28.67 -26.08 -3.48
C ASN A 144 -27.34 -26.73 -3.91
N ASN A 145 -27.05 -26.79 -5.22
CA ASN A 145 -25.81 -27.37 -5.75
C ASN A 145 -24.89 -26.33 -6.38
N ALA A 146 -25.12 -25.05 -6.14
CA ALA A 146 -24.35 -23.96 -6.74
C ALA A 146 -22.86 -24.05 -6.37
N GLY A 147 -22.51 -24.40 -5.13
CA GLY A 147 -21.12 -24.63 -4.71
C GLY A 147 -20.44 -25.77 -5.50
N ALA A 148 -21.16 -26.86 -5.78
CA ALA A 148 -20.64 -27.95 -6.61
C ALA A 148 -20.43 -27.51 -8.06
N ARG A 149 -21.37 -26.72 -8.62
CA ARG A 149 -21.23 -26.17 -9.99
C ARG A 149 -20.08 -25.18 -10.10
N LEU A 150 -19.89 -24.33 -9.09
CA LEU A 150 -18.76 -23.42 -9.01
C LEU A 150 -17.44 -24.19 -8.88
N LYS A 151 -17.40 -25.27 -8.10
CA LYS A 151 -16.23 -26.15 -8.01
C LYS A 151 -15.80 -26.64 -9.38
N VAL A 152 -16.74 -27.15 -10.18
CA VAL A 152 -16.41 -27.68 -11.51
C VAL A 152 -15.86 -26.59 -12.44
N LEU A 153 -16.37 -25.36 -12.35
CA LEU A 153 -15.79 -24.21 -13.06
C LEU A 153 -14.34 -23.94 -12.62
N ILE A 154 -14.08 -23.87 -11.31
CA ILE A 154 -12.73 -23.64 -10.78
C ILE A 154 -11.77 -24.77 -11.16
N ASP A 155 -12.21 -26.04 -11.07
CA ASP A 155 -11.43 -27.20 -11.49
C ASP A 155 -11.07 -27.10 -12.99
N ASP A 156 -12.03 -26.71 -13.85
CA ASP A 156 -11.77 -26.52 -15.27
C ASP A 156 -10.74 -25.41 -15.54
N VAL A 157 -10.73 -24.35 -14.72
CA VAL A 157 -9.70 -23.29 -14.80
C VAL A 157 -8.33 -23.83 -14.45
N PHE A 158 -8.19 -24.53 -13.32
CA PHE A 158 -6.91 -25.12 -12.91
C PHE A 158 -6.41 -26.20 -13.88
N ASN A 159 -7.30 -27.01 -14.43
CA ASN A 159 -6.96 -28.04 -15.41
C ASN A 159 -6.55 -27.46 -16.76
N ALA A 160 -7.18 -26.35 -17.16
CA ALA A 160 -6.89 -25.69 -18.43
C ALA A 160 -5.59 -24.90 -18.40
N ILE A 161 -5.27 -24.25 -17.27
CA ILE A 161 -4.20 -23.25 -17.20
C ILE A 161 -3.22 -23.62 -16.08
N PRO A 162 -2.12 -24.31 -16.40
CA PRO A 162 -1.10 -24.63 -15.42
C PRO A 162 -0.54 -23.35 -14.76
N GLY A 163 -0.46 -23.34 -13.43
CA GLY A 163 0.12 -22.21 -12.69
C GLY A 163 -0.81 -21.04 -12.40
N VAL A 164 -2.06 -21.07 -12.90
CA VAL A 164 -3.04 -20.00 -12.66
C VAL A 164 -3.37 -19.84 -11.19
N ILE A 165 -3.53 -18.58 -10.76
CA ILE A 165 -4.17 -18.23 -9.49
C ILE A 165 -5.64 -17.92 -9.75
N VAL A 166 -6.52 -18.48 -8.93
CA VAL A 166 -7.96 -18.21 -8.98
C VAL A 166 -8.38 -17.54 -7.69
N ILE A 167 -8.87 -16.30 -7.77
CA ILE A 167 -9.55 -15.67 -6.65
C ILE A 167 -11.05 -15.79 -6.93
N VAL A 168 -11.77 -16.43 -6.02
CA VAL A 168 -13.23 -16.56 -6.07
C VAL A 168 -13.84 -15.52 -5.15
N SER A 169 -14.97 -14.93 -5.56
CA SER A 169 -15.74 -14.05 -4.70
C SER A 169 -17.02 -14.71 -4.20
N THR A 170 -17.49 -14.30 -3.02
CA THR A 170 -18.88 -14.50 -2.63
C THR A 170 -19.80 -13.56 -3.43
N LEU A 171 -21.12 -13.76 -3.36
CA LEU A 171 -22.07 -12.95 -4.11
C LEU A 171 -22.34 -11.62 -3.41
N ALA A 172 -22.62 -10.56 -4.17
CA ALA A 172 -23.24 -9.39 -3.58
C ALA A 172 -24.62 -9.77 -3.01
N PRO A 173 -25.02 -9.22 -1.85
CA PRO A 173 -26.39 -9.31 -1.40
C PRO A 173 -27.33 -8.64 -2.43
N SER A 174 -28.59 -9.07 -2.47
CA SER A 174 -29.59 -8.53 -3.40
C SER A 174 -30.88 -8.21 -2.66
N ARG A 175 -31.48 -7.05 -2.93
CA ARG A 175 -32.74 -6.63 -2.29
C ARG A 175 -33.87 -7.67 -2.38
N LYS A 176 -33.90 -8.46 -3.46
CA LYS A 176 -34.96 -9.46 -3.71
C LYS A 176 -34.53 -10.89 -3.41
N ASN A 177 -33.24 -11.20 -3.50
CA ASN A 177 -32.74 -12.58 -3.44
C ASN A 177 -31.66 -12.77 -2.36
N ASP A 178 -31.63 -11.92 -1.33
CA ASP A 178 -30.57 -11.89 -0.32
C ASP A 178 -30.36 -13.24 0.37
N SER A 179 -31.45 -13.95 0.72
CA SER A 179 -31.35 -15.28 1.34
C SER A 179 -30.63 -16.30 0.45
N CYS A 180 -30.86 -16.24 -0.86
CA CYS A 180 -30.15 -17.06 -1.82
C CYS A 180 -28.69 -16.61 -1.98
N SER A 181 -28.43 -15.30 -2.10
CA SER A 181 -27.07 -14.75 -2.14
C SER A 181 -26.26 -15.18 -0.90
N ALA A 182 -26.87 -15.15 0.27
CA ALA A 182 -26.29 -15.59 1.53
C ALA A 182 -25.95 -17.08 1.51
N ASP A 183 -26.89 -17.91 1.04
CA ASP A 183 -26.72 -19.36 0.99
C ASP A 183 -25.60 -19.78 0.02
N LEU A 184 -25.62 -19.27 -1.21
CA LEU A 184 -24.55 -19.50 -2.18
C LEU A 184 -23.19 -19.02 -1.66
N SER A 185 -23.17 -17.85 -1.01
CA SER A 185 -21.95 -17.32 -0.41
C SER A 185 -21.42 -18.22 0.72
N ARG A 186 -22.28 -18.85 1.52
CA ARG A 186 -21.84 -19.89 2.49
C ARG A 186 -21.26 -21.09 1.76
N GLN A 187 -21.95 -21.63 0.75
CA GLN A 187 -21.44 -22.76 -0.03
C GLN A 187 -20.06 -22.46 -0.65
N TYR A 188 -19.82 -21.23 -1.10
CA TYR A 188 -18.54 -20.83 -1.70
C TYR A 188 -17.43 -20.71 -0.65
N ARG A 189 -17.73 -20.16 0.54
CA ARG A 189 -16.79 -20.14 1.67
C ARG A 189 -16.42 -21.55 2.09
N ASP A 190 -17.40 -22.43 2.24
CA ASP A 190 -17.17 -23.83 2.60
C ASP A 190 -16.36 -24.56 1.53
N LEU A 191 -16.61 -24.28 0.26
CA LEU A 191 -15.85 -24.83 -0.85
C LEU A 191 -14.37 -24.45 -0.77
N VAL A 192 -14.05 -23.17 -0.60
CA VAL A 192 -12.66 -22.70 -0.51
C VAL A 192 -11.99 -23.20 0.79
N ALA A 193 -12.69 -23.13 1.92
CA ALA A 193 -12.15 -23.48 3.23
C ALA A 193 -11.91 -24.99 3.41
N ASN A 194 -12.79 -25.84 2.87
CA ASN A 194 -12.76 -27.28 3.10
C ASN A 194 -12.20 -28.04 1.91
N THR A 195 -12.72 -27.80 0.70
CA THR A 195 -12.37 -28.59 -0.48
C THR A 195 -11.02 -28.18 -1.05
N TYR A 196 -10.71 -26.89 -1.03
CA TYR A 196 -9.43 -26.37 -1.52
C TYR A 196 -8.43 -26.06 -0.40
N LYS A 197 -8.66 -26.60 0.80
CA LYS A 197 -7.77 -26.41 1.95
C LYS A 197 -6.33 -26.80 1.58
N GLY A 198 -5.40 -25.86 1.79
CA GLY A 198 -3.98 -26.08 1.53
C GLY A 198 -3.57 -25.92 0.06
N ASN A 199 -4.49 -25.61 -0.86
CA ASN A 199 -4.10 -25.19 -2.21
C ASN A 199 -3.58 -23.73 -2.16
N PRO A 200 -2.31 -23.46 -2.48
CA PRO A 200 -1.74 -22.12 -2.38
C PRO A 200 -2.16 -21.20 -3.54
N ARG A 201 -2.92 -21.69 -4.53
CA ARG A 201 -3.28 -20.94 -5.74
C ARG A 201 -4.76 -20.52 -5.80
N ILE A 202 -5.46 -20.57 -4.67
CA ILE A 202 -6.86 -20.15 -4.58
C ILE A 202 -7.10 -19.23 -3.39
N GLY A 203 -7.88 -18.17 -3.63
CA GLY A 203 -8.27 -17.19 -2.61
C GLY A 203 -9.75 -16.89 -2.60
N MET A 204 -10.18 -16.21 -1.54
CA MET A 204 -11.55 -15.74 -1.37
C MET A 204 -11.59 -14.21 -1.22
N ALA A 205 -12.41 -13.56 -2.05
CA ALA A 205 -12.83 -12.16 -1.92
C ALA A 205 -14.26 -12.13 -1.38
N ASP A 206 -14.42 -11.97 -0.05
CA ASP A 206 -15.72 -12.11 0.60
C ASP A 206 -16.60 -10.84 0.47
N LEU A 207 -17.23 -10.70 -0.68
CA LEU A 207 -18.10 -9.58 -1.05
C LEU A 207 -19.39 -9.51 -0.23
N TYR A 208 -20.05 -10.64 0.03
CA TYR A 208 -21.37 -10.67 0.68
C TYR A 208 -21.39 -9.92 2.01
N SER A 209 -20.38 -10.18 2.85
CA SER A 209 -20.29 -9.58 4.18
C SER A 209 -19.85 -8.12 4.19
N ALA A 210 -19.30 -7.61 3.07
CA ALA A 210 -18.76 -6.26 2.96
C ALA A 210 -19.75 -5.26 2.34
N ILE A 211 -20.82 -5.75 1.69
CA ILE A 211 -21.79 -4.91 0.99
C ILE A 211 -22.99 -4.62 1.90
N ASN A 212 -23.26 -3.34 2.12
CA ASN A 212 -24.52 -2.87 2.70
C ASN A 212 -25.54 -2.68 1.55
N ILE A 213 -26.68 -3.36 1.63
CA ILE A 213 -27.74 -3.34 0.60
C ILE A 213 -28.28 -1.92 0.31
N ASN A 214 -28.29 -1.05 1.31
CA ASN A 214 -28.84 0.30 1.18
C ASN A 214 -27.84 1.26 0.53
N ASP A 215 -26.57 1.12 0.90
CA ASP A 215 -25.54 2.10 0.56
C ASP A 215 -24.70 1.70 -0.66
N HIS A 216 -24.53 0.39 -0.88
CA HIS A 216 -23.55 -0.16 -1.83
C HIS A 216 -24.18 -0.89 -3.02
N LEU A 217 -25.52 -0.91 -3.15
CA LEU A 217 -26.22 -1.43 -4.33
C LEU A 217 -26.81 -0.30 -5.18
N HIS A 218 -26.69 -0.47 -6.49
CA HIS A 218 -27.42 0.30 -7.49
C HIS A 218 -28.94 0.24 -7.22
N PRO A 219 -29.74 1.25 -7.64
CA PRO A 219 -31.19 1.26 -7.42
C PRO A 219 -31.93 0.00 -7.92
N ASP A 220 -31.37 -0.73 -8.88
CA ASP A 220 -31.93 -2.02 -9.31
C ASP A 220 -31.96 -3.12 -8.22
N GLY A 221 -31.18 -2.96 -7.14
CA GLY A 221 -31.13 -3.87 -6.00
C GLY A 221 -30.43 -5.20 -6.28
N ILE A 222 -29.65 -5.29 -7.36
CA ILE A 222 -28.92 -6.47 -7.80
C ILE A 222 -27.44 -6.16 -7.94
N HIS A 223 -27.10 -5.07 -8.62
CA HIS A 223 -25.72 -4.74 -8.94
C HIS A 223 -25.11 -3.83 -7.86
N PRO A 224 -23.81 -3.97 -7.56
CA PRO A 224 -23.09 -2.94 -6.82
C PRO A 224 -23.19 -1.59 -7.55
N ASN A 225 -23.25 -0.50 -6.79
CA ASN A 225 -22.97 0.83 -7.33
C ASN A 225 -21.44 1.07 -7.33
N ASP A 226 -20.99 2.26 -7.76
CA ASP A 226 -19.57 2.61 -7.83
C ASP A 226 -18.82 2.33 -6.50
N ALA A 227 -19.47 2.61 -5.37
CA ALA A 227 -18.90 2.33 -4.05
C ALA A 227 -18.83 0.84 -3.70
N GLY A 228 -19.88 0.09 -4.01
CA GLY A 228 -19.85 -1.36 -3.88
C GLY A 228 -18.75 -1.98 -4.74
N TYR A 229 -18.47 -1.43 -5.93
CA TYR A 229 -17.35 -1.85 -6.77
C TYR A 229 -15.97 -1.47 -6.22
N ALA A 230 -15.83 -0.33 -5.53
CA ALA A 230 -14.60 0.03 -4.83
C ALA A 230 -14.30 -0.92 -3.65
N ILE A 231 -15.33 -1.32 -2.89
CA ILE A 231 -15.21 -2.36 -1.86
C ILE A 231 -14.80 -3.69 -2.51
N PHE A 232 -15.46 -4.05 -3.61
CA PHE A 232 -15.15 -5.28 -4.31
C PHE A 232 -13.69 -5.33 -4.78
N THR A 233 -13.19 -4.20 -5.31
CA THR A 233 -11.78 -4.04 -5.66
C THR A 233 -10.86 -4.28 -4.47
N SER A 234 -11.16 -3.68 -3.30
CA SER A 234 -10.34 -3.84 -2.09
C SER A 234 -10.25 -5.30 -1.66
N LEU A 235 -11.34 -6.06 -1.78
CA LEU A 235 -11.38 -7.49 -1.48
C LEU A 235 -10.59 -8.33 -2.48
N TRP A 236 -10.65 -7.99 -3.78
CA TRP A 236 -9.82 -8.63 -4.79
C TRP A 236 -8.33 -8.44 -4.48
N MET A 237 -7.95 -7.23 -4.12
CA MET A 237 -6.55 -6.88 -3.84
C MET A 237 -6.05 -7.48 -2.52
N ASP A 238 -6.89 -7.56 -1.49
CA ASP A 238 -6.57 -8.28 -0.24
C ASP A 238 -6.32 -9.78 -0.48
N ALA A 239 -7.15 -10.40 -1.33
CA ALA A 239 -6.96 -11.80 -1.68
C ALA A 239 -5.74 -12.01 -2.59
N PHE A 240 -5.48 -11.10 -3.53
CA PHE A 240 -4.34 -11.17 -4.45
C PHE A 240 -3.01 -11.10 -3.70
N ARG A 241 -2.84 -10.14 -2.79
CA ARG A 241 -1.60 -9.97 -2.00
C ARG A 241 -1.21 -11.21 -1.20
N LYS A 242 -2.17 -12.05 -0.83
CA LYS A 242 -1.90 -13.32 -0.10
C LYS A 242 -1.39 -14.44 -1.00
N LEU A 243 -1.55 -14.30 -2.31
CA LEU A 243 -1.28 -15.35 -3.29
C LEU A 243 -0.19 -14.93 -4.29
N GLU A 244 0.17 -13.66 -4.36
CA GLU A 244 1.07 -13.11 -5.40
C GLU A 244 2.43 -13.82 -5.46
N ASP A 245 2.94 -14.30 -4.32
CA ASP A 245 4.19 -15.07 -4.27
C ASP A 245 4.13 -16.35 -5.12
N GLN A 246 2.92 -16.90 -5.29
CA GLN A 246 2.64 -18.13 -6.05
C GLN A 246 2.49 -17.90 -7.56
N LEU A 247 2.53 -16.65 -8.03
CA LEU A 247 2.31 -16.31 -9.44
C LEU A 247 3.35 -16.97 -10.35
N GLN A 248 2.91 -17.35 -11.55
CA GLN A 248 3.80 -17.85 -12.60
C GLN A 248 3.62 -17.02 -13.86
N ALA A 249 4.67 -16.98 -14.69
CA ALA A 249 4.59 -16.29 -15.97
C ALA A 249 3.44 -16.90 -16.79
N PRO A 250 2.61 -16.09 -17.46
CA PRO A 250 1.57 -16.65 -18.30
C PRO A 250 2.24 -17.36 -19.50
N ALA A 251 1.56 -18.37 -20.03
CA ALA A 251 2.07 -19.03 -21.23
C ALA A 251 2.18 -18.01 -22.38
N PRO A 252 3.23 -18.07 -23.22
CA PRO A 252 3.46 -17.14 -24.33
C PRO A 252 2.56 -17.46 -25.54
N VAL A 253 1.24 -17.50 -25.31
CA VAL A 253 0.22 -17.83 -26.32
C VAL A 253 -0.35 -16.59 -27.02
N ILE A 254 -0.21 -15.42 -26.39
CA ILE A 254 -0.57 -14.12 -26.95
C ILE A 254 0.53 -13.11 -26.64
N ASP A 255 0.62 -12.07 -27.47
CA ASP A 255 1.46 -10.91 -27.22
C ASP A 255 0.78 -9.99 -26.19
N ASP A 256 1.32 -9.88 -24.99
CA ASP A 256 0.73 -9.04 -23.94
C ASP A 256 0.83 -7.53 -24.25
N GLY A 257 1.49 -7.14 -25.35
CA GLY A 257 1.53 -5.78 -25.88
C GLY A 257 2.40 -4.83 -25.04
N PRO A 258 2.56 -3.56 -25.45
CA PRO A 258 3.05 -2.53 -24.56
C PRO A 258 2.00 -2.28 -23.47
N ALA A 259 2.45 -2.10 -22.23
CA ALA A 259 1.53 -1.63 -21.20
C ALA A 259 0.88 -0.32 -21.69
N ASP A 260 -0.46 -0.30 -21.75
CA ASP A 260 -1.31 0.85 -22.10
C ASP A 260 -1.68 1.06 -23.59
N ALA A 261 -1.62 0.04 -24.45
CA ALA A 261 -2.23 0.09 -25.79
C ALA A 261 -3.53 -0.74 -25.88
N PRO A 262 -4.66 -0.16 -26.36
CA PRO A 262 -5.78 -0.96 -26.83
C PRO A 262 -5.32 -1.86 -27.98
N ARG A 263 -5.60 -3.17 -27.92
CA ARG A 263 -5.35 -4.05 -29.08
C ARG A 263 -6.26 -3.61 -30.23
N THR A 264 -5.66 -3.07 -31.28
CA THR A 264 -6.36 -2.54 -32.46
C THR A 264 -7.00 -3.66 -33.28
N THR A 265 -8.26 -3.97 -32.98
CA THR A 265 -9.22 -4.45 -33.99
C THR A 265 -10.55 -3.73 -33.76
N PRO A 266 -11.05 -2.92 -34.72
CA PRO A 266 -12.24 -2.11 -34.51
C PRO A 266 -13.53 -2.94 -34.67
N PRO A 267 -14.52 -2.84 -33.76
CA PRO A 267 -15.89 -3.29 -34.02
C PRO A 267 -16.73 -2.22 -34.74
N PRO A 268 -17.85 -2.60 -35.39
CA PRO A 268 -18.67 -1.68 -36.18
C PRO A 268 -19.35 -0.63 -35.29
N ALA A 269 -19.55 0.58 -35.85
CA ALA A 269 -20.22 1.68 -35.18
C ALA A 269 -21.59 1.26 -34.61
N ALA A 270 -21.73 1.35 -33.29
CA ALA A 270 -23.02 1.22 -32.60
C ALA A 270 -23.79 2.56 -32.65
N PRO A 271 -25.13 2.54 -32.73
CA PRO A 271 -25.93 3.73 -32.96
C PRO A 271 -25.97 4.64 -31.74
N ALA A 272 -26.04 5.95 -31.99
CA ALA A 272 -26.11 6.99 -30.95
C ALA A 272 -27.35 6.81 -30.05
N PRO A 273 -27.20 6.92 -28.71
CA PRO A 273 -28.35 6.90 -27.81
C PRO A 273 -29.16 8.22 -27.89
N PRO A 274 -30.45 8.21 -27.49
CA PRO A 274 -31.35 9.34 -27.61
C PRO A 274 -30.93 10.51 -26.72
N ASN A 275 -31.27 11.72 -27.18
CA ASN A 275 -31.16 12.97 -26.43
C ASN A 275 -32.01 12.95 -25.16
N ASP A 276 -31.43 12.57 -24.03
CA ASP A 276 -31.94 12.96 -22.72
C ASP A 276 -30.94 13.92 -22.08
N ARG A 277 -31.31 15.21 -22.13
CA ARG A 277 -30.72 16.27 -21.31
C ARG A 277 -31.10 15.99 -19.86
N GLU A 278 -30.31 15.17 -19.17
CA GLU A 278 -30.23 15.20 -17.72
C GLU A 278 -28.84 15.62 -17.30
N CYS A 279 -28.77 16.58 -16.38
CA CYS A 279 -27.52 17.08 -15.81
C CYS A 279 -26.69 15.89 -15.31
N SER A 280 -25.56 15.62 -15.97
CA SER A 280 -24.54 14.71 -15.48
C SER A 280 -24.01 15.25 -14.16
N LYS A 281 -24.54 14.75 -13.05
CA LYS A 281 -23.86 14.81 -11.76
C LYS A 281 -22.85 13.67 -11.80
N THR A 282 -21.58 14.02 -11.83
CA THR A 282 -20.49 13.11 -11.51
C THR A 282 -20.83 12.36 -10.20
N PRO A 283 -20.74 11.01 -10.17
CA PRO A 283 -21.03 10.27 -8.96
C PRO A 283 -20.04 10.67 -7.87
N LYS A 284 -20.59 11.04 -6.71
CA LYS A 284 -19.82 11.13 -5.47
C LYS A 284 -19.38 9.71 -5.12
N THR A 285 -18.10 9.39 -5.23
CA THR A 285 -17.41 8.41 -4.36
C THR A 285 -18.10 8.30 -3.01
N VAL A 286 -18.41 7.08 -2.56
CA VAL A 286 -18.84 6.87 -1.18
C VAL A 286 -17.67 7.18 -0.26
N VAL A 287 -17.92 8.23 0.50
CA VAL A 287 -17.15 8.70 1.63
C VAL A 287 -17.53 7.78 2.79
N ASP A 288 -16.58 7.08 3.41
CA ASP A 288 -16.80 6.52 4.76
C ASP A 288 -16.82 7.61 5.84
N GLY A 289 -17.15 8.85 5.45
CA GLY A 289 -17.11 10.05 6.27
C GLY A 289 -15.76 10.75 6.24
N THR A 290 -15.71 11.94 6.84
CA THR A 290 -14.46 12.47 7.39
C THR A 290 -13.98 11.51 8.48
N TYR A 291 -12.67 11.36 8.64
CA TYR A 291 -12.13 10.61 9.77
C TYR A 291 -12.64 11.20 11.08
N ILE A 292 -13.21 10.35 11.91
CA ILE A 292 -13.62 10.66 13.29
C ILE A 292 -12.66 9.89 14.19
N HIS A 293 -11.82 10.64 14.90
CA HIS A 293 -10.93 10.05 15.87
C HIS A 293 -11.69 9.72 17.16
N GLU A 294 -11.52 8.48 17.60
CA GLU A 294 -11.93 8.01 18.91
C GLU A 294 -10.77 7.21 19.48
N GLN A 295 -10.53 7.35 20.78
CA GLN A 295 -9.47 6.61 21.45
C GLN A 295 -9.88 6.19 22.86
N ILE A 296 -9.36 5.05 23.30
CA ILE A 296 -9.57 4.51 24.64
C ILE A 296 -8.23 4.56 25.38
N GLU A 297 -8.18 5.28 26.50
CA GLU A 297 -7.01 5.27 27.37
C GLU A 297 -6.78 3.87 27.95
N LYS A 298 -5.56 3.36 27.80
CA LYS A 298 -5.13 2.06 28.31
C LYS A 298 -4.21 2.19 29.53
N GLY A 299 -3.83 3.43 29.88
CA GLY A 299 -2.94 3.75 31.00
C GLY A 299 -1.50 3.31 30.74
N ILE A 300 -0.75 3.12 31.83
CA ILE A 300 0.65 2.69 31.81
C ILE A 300 0.73 1.21 31.42
N LEU A 301 1.45 0.92 30.35
CA LEU A 301 1.79 -0.44 29.93
C LEU A 301 3.02 -0.93 30.71
N GLY A 302 2.79 -1.53 31.87
CA GLY A 302 3.87 -1.93 32.78
C GLY A 302 4.94 -2.83 32.15
N SER A 303 4.54 -3.72 31.21
CA SER A 303 5.47 -4.57 30.47
C SER A 303 6.28 -3.84 29.38
N ALA A 304 5.83 -2.66 28.96
CA ALA A 304 6.49 -1.86 27.92
C ALA A 304 7.48 -0.83 28.50
N LYS A 305 7.72 -0.84 29.82
CA LYS A 305 8.62 0.08 30.51
C LYS A 305 10.06 0.00 29.99
N ILE A 306 10.69 1.16 29.76
CA ILE A 306 12.03 1.25 29.16
C ILE A 306 13.02 1.68 30.26
N PRO A 307 13.98 0.85 30.65
CA PRO A 307 14.94 1.21 31.69
C PRO A 307 15.92 2.28 31.17
N LYS A 308 16.26 3.27 32.00
CA LYS A 308 17.39 4.20 31.75
C LYS A 308 18.72 3.57 32.20
N ARG A 309 18.93 2.31 31.81
CA ARG A 309 20.10 1.54 32.19
C ARG A 309 20.35 0.44 31.17
N VAL A 310 21.61 0.26 30.82
CA VAL A 310 22.07 -0.84 29.97
C VAL A 310 23.34 -1.43 30.60
N ASP A 311 23.41 -2.75 30.71
CA ASP A 311 24.52 -3.50 31.36
C ASP A 311 24.94 -2.93 32.72
N GLY A 312 23.96 -2.53 33.54
CA GLY A 312 24.22 -1.99 34.87
C GLY A 312 24.58 -0.49 34.90
N ARG A 313 24.85 0.15 33.76
CA ARG A 313 25.21 1.58 33.66
C ARG A 313 23.99 2.45 33.36
N GLU A 314 23.84 3.55 34.10
CA GLU A 314 22.75 4.50 33.87
C GLU A 314 22.94 5.19 32.50
N THR A 315 21.96 5.05 31.63
CA THR A 315 21.96 5.62 30.28
C THR A 315 20.52 5.72 29.77
N SER A 316 20.13 6.89 29.28
CA SER A 316 18.82 7.06 28.65
C SER A 316 18.89 6.56 27.20
N PRO A 317 17.79 6.01 26.65
CA PRO A 317 17.72 5.75 25.22
C PRO A 317 17.80 7.07 24.46
N SER A 318 18.58 7.12 23.38
CA SER A 318 18.65 8.25 22.45
C SER A 318 17.40 8.33 21.56
N SER A 319 16.73 7.20 21.33
CA SER A 319 15.48 7.13 20.57
C SER A 319 14.67 5.90 20.95
N VAL A 320 13.36 6.00 20.77
CA VAL A 320 12.39 4.92 20.99
C VAL A 320 11.46 4.86 19.78
N PHE A 321 11.25 3.66 19.26
CA PHE A 321 10.40 3.38 18.12
C PHE A 321 9.39 2.28 18.46
N PHE A 322 8.25 2.34 17.77
CA PHE A 322 7.31 1.23 17.65
C PHE A 322 7.25 0.87 16.17
N ALA A 323 7.67 -0.34 15.84
CA ALA A 323 7.82 -0.79 14.45
C ALA A 323 7.58 -2.31 14.36
N ASN A 324 7.06 -2.78 13.23
CA ASN A 324 6.84 -4.21 12.99
C ASN A 324 8.16 -4.89 12.61
N VAL A 325 9.00 -5.17 13.61
CA VAL A 325 10.35 -5.71 13.39
C VAL A 325 10.38 -7.24 13.37
N VAL A 326 9.47 -7.91 14.08
CA VAL A 326 9.39 -9.38 14.11
C VAL A 326 7.98 -9.88 13.84
N VAL A 327 7.85 -10.78 12.86
CA VAL A 327 6.57 -11.46 12.58
C VAL A 327 6.21 -12.43 13.71
N LEU A 328 5.31 -12.02 14.60
CA LEU A 328 4.73 -12.88 15.64
C LEU A 328 3.83 -13.98 15.08
N ASN A 329 3.02 -13.63 14.10
CA ASN A 329 2.08 -14.54 13.47
C ASN A 329 2.07 -14.27 11.96
N LYS A 330 2.58 -15.23 11.18
CA LYS A 330 2.58 -15.16 9.71
C LYS A 330 1.16 -15.17 9.10
N LEU A 331 0.13 -15.36 9.92
CA LEU A 331 -1.28 -15.27 9.54
C LEU A 331 -1.90 -13.90 9.81
N PHE A 332 -1.19 -12.96 10.46
CA PHE A 332 -1.68 -11.58 10.51
C PHE A 332 -1.85 -11.09 9.08
N LYS A 333 -3.02 -10.53 8.79
CA LYS A 333 -3.23 -9.83 7.53
C LYS A 333 -2.48 -8.51 7.60
N ARG A 334 -2.14 -7.95 6.43
CA ARG A 334 -1.60 -6.59 6.33
C ARG A 334 -2.50 -5.60 7.08
N GLY A 335 -1.93 -4.82 7.98
CA GLY A 335 -2.60 -3.92 8.91
C GLY A 335 -2.97 -4.54 10.27
N GLU A 336 -2.99 -5.86 10.42
CA GLU A 336 -3.25 -6.51 11.71
C GLU A 336 -1.95 -6.77 12.50
N GLU A 337 -0.80 -6.45 11.91
CA GLU A 337 0.49 -6.61 12.58
C GLU A 337 0.63 -5.70 13.80
N LEU A 338 1.46 -6.15 14.73
CA LEU A 338 1.73 -5.47 15.97
C LEU A 338 3.11 -4.85 15.89
N ASP A 339 3.20 -3.60 16.30
CA ASP A 339 4.49 -2.94 16.38
C ASP A 339 5.19 -3.33 17.69
N ASP A 340 6.44 -3.73 17.55
CA ASP A 340 7.37 -4.02 18.63
C ASP A 340 8.06 -2.75 19.12
N ARG A 341 8.52 -2.74 20.37
CA ARG A 341 9.21 -1.58 20.95
C ARG A 341 10.71 -1.72 20.77
N VAL A 342 11.32 -0.79 20.04
CA VAL A 342 12.78 -0.67 19.88
C VAL A 342 13.29 0.51 20.69
N ALA A 343 14.23 0.28 21.59
CA ALA A 343 14.98 1.33 22.30
C ALA A 343 16.42 1.36 21.79
N VAL A 344 16.87 2.53 21.35
CA VAL A 344 18.24 2.76 20.88
C VAL A 344 19.02 3.45 21.98
N TYR A 345 20.14 2.86 22.39
CA TYR A 345 21.07 3.45 23.34
C TYR A 345 22.37 3.76 22.61
N HIS A 346 22.81 5.01 22.72
CA HIS A 346 24.09 5.44 22.18
C HIS A 346 25.13 5.36 23.30
N ASP A 347 26.21 4.61 23.10
CA ASP A 347 27.32 4.60 24.04
C ASP A 347 28.26 5.80 23.80
N GLY A 348 29.08 6.13 24.80
CA GLY A 348 30.09 7.20 24.69
C GLY A 348 31.26 6.85 23.76
N GLU A 349 31.24 5.69 23.11
CA GLU A 349 32.25 5.21 22.16
C GLU A 349 31.75 5.30 20.70
N GLY A 350 30.56 5.87 20.48
CA GLY A 350 30.00 6.13 19.16
C GLY A 350 29.16 4.99 18.57
N ARG A 351 28.85 3.95 19.35
CA ARG A 351 28.09 2.77 18.90
C ARG A 351 26.65 2.80 19.39
N ASN A 352 25.73 2.30 18.58
CA ASN A 352 24.35 2.11 18.99
C ASN A 352 24.07 0.68 19.42
N ARG A 353 23.22 0.56 20.43
CA ARG A 353 22.64 -0.71 20.87
C ARG A 353 21.13 -0.67 20.68
N TYR A 354 20.62 -1.65 19.96
CA TYR A 354 19.21 -1.76 19.61
C TYR A 354 18.57 -2.85 20.46
N LEU A 355 17.73 -2.45 21.42
CA LEU A 355 17.02 -3.38 22.30
C LEU A 355 15.56 -3.46 21.89
N LEU A 356 15.15 -4.65 21.48
CA LEU A 356 13.79 -5.00 21.08
C LEU A 356 13.03 -5.63 22.25
N ALA A 357 11.82 -5.13 22.54
CA ALA A 357 10.81 -5.85 23.30
C ALA A 357 9.63 -6.16 22.37
N GLN A 358 9.36 -7.45 22.18
CA GLN A 358 8.33 -7.89 21.26
C GLN A 358 6.92 -7.66 21.84
N ASN A 359 5.97 -7.20 21.02
CA ASN A 359 4.59 -6.97 21.44
C ASN A 359 3.73 -8.23 21.28
N SER A 360 3.60 -9.04 22.34
CA SER A 360 2.77 -10.26 22.39
C SER A 360 1.23 -10.05 22.27
N ALA A 361 0.78 -8.87 21.83
CA ALA A 361 -0.59 -8.41 21.67
C ALA A 361 -1.22 -7.74 22.89
N ARG A 362 -2.23 -6.89 22.60
CA ARG A 362 -3.06 -6.17 23.59
C ARG A 362 -2.22 -5.30 24.53
N GLY A 363 -1.15 -4.70 24.03
CA GLY A 363 -0.25 -3.83 24.81
C GLY A 363 0.64 -4.57 25.80
N LYS A 364 0.83 -5.89 25.63
CA LYS A 364 1.76 -6.68 26.43
C LYS A 364 3.06 -6.89 25.68
N PHE A 365 4.15 -6.46 26.29
CA PHE A 365 5.49 -6.58 25.74
C PHE A 365 6.29 -7.62 26.50
N GLU A 366 7.24 -8.26 25.82
CA GLU A 366 8.22 -9.08 26.49
C GLU A 366 9.10 -8.22 27.40
N THR A 367 9.38 -8.73 28.60
CA THR A 367 10.19 -8.00 29.60
C THR A 367 11.68 -8.26 29.41
N ASP A 368 12.03 -9.44 28.91
CA ASP A 368 13.38 -9.78 28.48
C ASP A 368 13.59 -9.21 27.07
N THR A 369 14.42 -8.16 26.97
CA THR A 369 14.73 -7.54 25.67
C THR A 369 15.77 -8.34 24.91
N MET A 370 15.65 -8.37 23.59
CA MET A 370 16.68 -8.91 22.70
C MET A 370 17.50 -7.79 22.08
N GLU A 371 18.82 -7.98 22.02
CA GLU A 371 19.69 -7.09 21.25
C GLU A 371 19.78 -7.57 19.80
N PHE A 372 19.76 -6.65 18.84
CA PHE A 372 19.96 -6.94 17.43
C PHE A 372 20.91 -5.94 16.77
N THR A 373 21.44 -6.32 15.61
CA THR A 373 22.36 -5.50 14.83
C THR A 373 21.70 -5.03 13.54
N VAL A 374 22.06 -3.84 13.11
CA VAL A 374 21.64 -3.25 11.84
C VAL A 374 22.77 -3.38 10.82
N GLY A 375 22.45 -3.59 9.55
CA GLY A 375 23.44 -3.82 8.50
C GLY A 375 24.37 -2.62 8.26
N ILE A 376 23.87 -1.41 8.49
CA ILE A 376 24.62 -0.14 8.53
C ILE A 376 24.15 0.60 9.78
N ASP A 377 25.07 0.89 10.71
CA ASP A 377 24.76 1.67 11.92
C ASP A 377 24.77 3.18 11.63
N CYS A 378 23.92 3.92 12.34
CA CYS A 378 23.83 5.37 12.20
C CYS A 378 24.72 6.10 13.19
N ASP A 379 25.41 7.13 12.72
CA ASP A 379 26.15 8.03 13.59
C ASP A 379 25.21 9.03 14.30
N VAL A 380 24.32 8.52 15.15
CA VAL A 380 23.30 9.32 15.84
C VAL A 380 23.93 10.33 16.81
N GLY A 381 25.13 10.05 17.31
CA GLY A 381 25.91 10.97 18.14
C GLY A 381 26.31 12.25 17.39
N ASN A 382 26.44 12.18 16.07
CA ASN A 382 26.76 13.31 15.20
C ASN A 382 25.58 13.80 14.36
N GLY A 383 24.34 13.49 14.76
CA GLY A 383 23.12 14.05 14.15
C GLY A 383 22.54 13.23 12.99
N ALA A 384 22.98 11.99 12.78
CA ALA A 384 22.23 11.03 11.96
C ALA A 384 20.94 10.60 12.66
N ARG A 385 19.96 10.09 11.90
CA ARG A 385 18.67 9.64 12.45
C ARG A 385 18.33 8.24 11.98
N VAL A 386 17.72 7.49 12.88
CA VAL A 386 17.15 6.16 12.63
C VAL A 386 15.67 6.32 12.31
N ILE A 387 15.21 5.62 11.28
CA ILE A 387 13.78 5.48 10.95
C ILE A 387 13.50 4.00 10.65
N PHE A 388 12.30 3.53 11.00
CA PHE A 388 11.78 2.22 10.62
C PHE A 388 10.58 2.41 9.70
N ALA A 389 10.57 1.72 8.56
CA ALA A 389 9.47 1.70 7.61
C ALA A 389 9.63 0.51 6.64
N ASP A 390 8.55 0.04 6.03
CA ASP A 390 8.62 -1.03 5.04
C ASP A 390 9.15 -0.51 3.68
N PHE A 391 10.41 -0.81 3.37
CA PHE A 391 11.04 -0.41 2.11
C PHE A 391 10.59 -1.33 0.98
N ASN A 392 10.45 -2.63 1.24
CA ASN A 392 10.35 -3.64 0.19
C ASN A 392 8.91 -4.21 -0.02
N ASN A 393 7.96 -3.80 0.82
CA ASN A 393 6.57 -4.24 0.95
C ASN A 393 6.40 -5.72 1.34
N ASP A 394 7.25 -6.24 2.24
CA ASP A 394 7.14 -7.59 2.81
C ASP A 394 6.39 -7.62 4.15
N GLY A 395 5.94 -6.45 4.63
CA GLY A 395 5.22 -6.28 5.87
C GLY A 395 6.12 -6.07 7.08
N LEU A 396 7.42 -6.28 7.00
CA LEU A 396 8.38 -5.94 8.06
C LEU A 396 8.91 -4.53 7.86
N ASP A 397 9.06 -3.80 8.97
CA ASP A 397 9.75 -2.52 8.90
C ASP A 397 11.26 -2.74 8.74
N ASP A 398 11.81 -2.14 7.70
CA ASP A 398 13.22 -2.08 7.36
C ASP A 398 13.91 -0.92 8.09
N PHE A 399 15.23 -0.99 8.19
CA PHE A 399 16.03 0.02 8.90
C PHE A 399 16.55 1.08 7.94
N PHE A 400 16.23 2.34 8.22
CA PHE A 400 16.68 3.51 7.47
C PHE A 400 17.66 4.32 8.29
N CYS A 401 18.86 4.52 7.74
CA CYS A 401 19.84 5.42 8.27
C CYS A 401 19.89 6.72 7.48
N VAL A 402 19.44 7.81 8.10
CA VAL A 402 19.49 9.15 7.51
C VAL A 402 20.73 9.87 8.02
N ASN A 403 21.66 10.19 7.12
CA ASN A 403 22.87 10.92 7.47
C ASN A 403 22.59 12.43 7.67
N THR A 404 23.60 13.17 8.14
CA THR A 404 23.49 14.60 8.47
C THR A 404 23.18 15.51 7.28
N ARG A 405 23.30 15.00 6.04
CA ARG A 405 23.01 15.69 4.78
C ARG A 405 21.79 15.10 4.07
N ALA A 406 20.88 14.49 4.82
CA ALA A 406 19.64 13.89 4.35
C ALA A 406 19.81 12.74 3.31
N GLY A 407 21.02 12.20 3.15
CA GLY A 407 21.23 10.96 2.40
C GLY A 407 20.75 9.75 3.22
N VAL A 408 20.23 8.72 2.55
CA VAL A 408 19.59 7.58 3.20
C VAL A 408 20.25 6.28 2.78
N SER A 409 20.67 5.48 3.77
CA SER A 409 21.05 4.08 3.58
C SER A 409 20.01 3.16 4.19
N VAL A 410 19.79 2.01 3.58
CA VAL A 410 18.77 1.04 4.02
C VAL A 410 19.42 -0.29 4.37
N SER A 411 18.93 -0.92 5.43
CA SER A 411 19.15 -2.34 5.71
C SER A 411 17.81 -3.07 5.76
N LEU A 412 17.66 -4.08 4.91
CA LEU A 412 16.44 -4.87 4.81
C LEU A 412 16.29 -5.80 6.00
N ASN A 413 15.13 -5.81 6.62
CA ASN A 413 14.77 -6.72 7.68
C ASN A 413 14.47 -8.11 7.08
N ARG A 414 15.32 -9.10 7.39
CA ARG A 414 15.12 -10.50 6.94
C ARG A 414 14.31 -11.32 7.94
N GLY A 415 13.73 -10.66 8.95
CA GLY A 415 13.04 -11.27 10.07
C GLY A 415 13.99 -12.04 10.99
N GLY A 416 13.42 -13.00 11.72
CA GLY A 416 14.16 -13.82 12.69
C GLY A 416 13.99 -13.34 14.14
N ARG A 417 14.63 -14.07 15.05
CA ARG A 417 14.60 -13.79 16.49
C ARG A 417 15.96 -14.14 17.12
N PRO A 418 16.89 -13.17 17.32
CA PRO A 418 16.74 -11.74 17.03
C PRO A 418 16.59 -11.44 15.53
N PRO A 419 15.97 -10.31 15.16
CA PRO A 419 15.84 -9.91 13.76
C PRO A 419 17.21 -9.67 13.13
N ALA A 420 17.36 -10.03 11.86
CA ALA A 420 18.58 -9.84 11.09
C ALA A 420 18.36 -8.78 10.00
N PHE A 421 19.26 -7.79 9.94
CA PHE A 421 19.20 -6.72 8.95
C PHE A 421 20.36 -6.83 7.96
N GLU A 422 20.04 -6.78 6.67
CA GLU A 422 21.01 -6.86 5.58
C GLU A 422 21.13 -5.50 4.88
N SER A 423 22.30 -4.89 4.93
CA SER A 423 22.57 -3.62 4.25
C SER A 423 22.45 -3.74 2.74
N ILE A 424 21.68 -2.84 2.13
CA ILE A 424 21.65 -2.62 0.67
C ILE A 424 22.37 -1.32 0.26
N GLY A 425 23.01 -0.64 1.21
CA GLY A 425 23.77 0.57 0.95
C GLY A 425 22.92 1.83 0.87
N GLN A 426 23.51 2.89 0.30
CA GLN A 426 22.87 4.19 0.15
C GLN A 426 21.89 4.18 -1.04
N VAL A 427 20.61 4.45 -0.75
CA VAL A 427 19.51 4.48 -1.73
C VAL A 427 19.07 5.90 -2.08
N VAL A 428 19.36 6.87 -1.21
CA VAL A 428 19.19 8.31 -1.49
C VAL A 428 20.53 9.01 -1.27
N ILE A 429 21.02 9.68 -2.31
CA ILE A 429 22.22 10.51 -2.22
C ILE A 429 21.99 11.75 -1.35
N ASP A 430 23.07 12.37 -0.88
CA ASP A 430 23.00 13.59 -0.06
C ASP A 430 22.21 14.71 -0.75
N GLN A 431 21.34 15.37 0.01
CA GLN A 431 20.50 16.45 -0.47
C GLN A 431 21.06 17.80 0.03
N GLN A 432 21.56 18.61 -0.89
CA GLN A 432 22.17 19.89 -0.55
C GLN A 432 21.17 20.82 0.15
N GLY A 433 21.58 21.42 1.26
CA GLY A 433 20.77 22.36 2.03
C GLY A 433 19.76 21.71 2.99
N PHE A 434 19.73 20.38 3.07
CA PHE A 434 18.87 19.63 3.98
C PHE A 434 19.69 18.85 5.02
N THR A 435 19.03 18.55 6.13
CA THR A 435 19.58 17.83 7.28
C THR A 435 18.74 16.60 7.57
N ALA A 436 19.22 15.70 8.44
CA ALA A 436 18.44 14.53 8.87
C ALA A 436 17.06 14.90 9.47
N ASP A 437 16.94 16.08 10.10
CA ASP A 437 15.67 16.56 10.69
C ASP A 437 14.59 16.87 9.65
N ASP A 438 15.00 17.16 8.40
CA ASP A 438 14.10 17.47 7.29
C ASP A 438 13.48 16.21 6.67
N VAL A 439 14.06 15.03 6.92
CA VAL A 439 13.64 13.78 6.28
C VAL A 439 12.45 13.16 6.98
N ARG A 440 11.49 12.67 6.19
CA ARG A 440 10.45 11.72 6.60
C ARG A 440 10.44 10.56 5.62
N ILE A 441 10.19 9.36 6.15
CA ILE A 441 10.00 8.14 5.36
C ILE A 441 8.57 7.68 5.65
N ALA A 442 7.73 7.61 4.61
CA ALA A 442 6.28 7.45 4.76
C ALA A 442 5.66 6.91 3.48
N GLN A 443 4.57 6.14 3.57
CA GLN A 443 3.86 5.61 2.40
C GLN A 443 2.80 6.63 1.94
N ILE A 444 3.13 7.56 1.05
CA ILE A 444 2.25 8.70 0.75
C ILE A 444 1.27 8.38 -0.40
N ASP A 445 1.57 7.45 -1.30
CA ASP A 445 0.69 7.10 -2.44
C ASP A 445 -0.12 5.81 -2.23
N GLY A 446 0.23 5.03 -1.21
CA GLY A 446 -0.51 3.82 -0.84
C GLY A 446 -0.07 2.56 -1.57
N ASP A 447 1.05 2.56 -2.29
CA ASP A 447 1.53 1.39 -3.06
C ASP A 447 2.08 0.23 -2.19
N GLY A 448 2.47 0.55 -0.96
CA GLY A 448 2.95 -0.37 0.07
C GLY A 448 4.43 -0.22 0.41
N ARG A 449 5.14 0.67 -0.29
CA ARG A 449 6.55 0.96 -0.09
C ARG A 449 6.70 2.33 0.55
N ALA A 450 7.79 2.51 1.29
CA ALA A 450 8.08 3.80 1.88
C ALA A 450 8.66 4.81 0.86
N ASP A 451 8.08 6.00 0.84
CA ASP A 451 8.55 7.15 0.06
C ASP A 451 9.57 7.98 0.85
N TYR A 452 10.43 8.70 0.12
CA TYR A 452 11.38 9.64 0.69
C TYR A 452 10.83 11.07 0.63
N CYS A 453 10.62 11.70 1.78
CA CYS A 453 10.05 13.03 1.87
C CYS A 453 11.00 14.02 2.57
N LEU A 454 10.96 15.27 2.11
CA LEU A 454 11.67 16.41 2.68
C LEU A 454 10.68 17.48 3.11
N ILE A 455 10.81 17.93 4.36
CA ILE A 455 10.16 19.13 4.86
C ILE A 455 11.03 20.33 4.50
N LYS A 456 10.48 21.28 3.76
CA LYS A 456 11.18 22.51 3.37
C LYS A 456 11.06 23.58 4.45
N ALA A 457 11.83 24.65 4.30
CA ALA A 457 11.84 25.79 5.23
C ALA A 457 10.47 26.48 5.37
N ASP A 458 9.64 26.45 4.32
CA ASP A 458 8.26 26.95 4.34
C ASP A 458 7.25 25.96 4.97
N SER A 459 7.75 24.83 5.47
CA SER A 459 7.00 23.70 6.02
C SER A 459 6.21 22.85 5.02
N SER A 460 6.35 23.14 3.71
CA SER A 460 5.83 22.22 2.69
C SER A 460 6.60 20.90 2.72
N ILE A 461 5.90 19.81 2.41
CA ILE A 461 6.50 18.48 2.27
C ILE A 461 6.55 18.14 0.80
N HIS A 462 7.74 17.77 0.32
CA HIS A 462 7.92 17.22 -1.01
C HIS A 462 8.46 15.79 -0.93
N CYS A 463 7.96 14.89 -1.76
CA CYS A 463 8.34 13.48 -1.73
C CYS A 463 8.83 12.98 -3.09
N ILE A 464 9.78 12.07 -3.06
CA ILE A 464 10.17 11.18 -4.16
C ILE A 464 9.52 9.84 -3.90
N ARG A 465 8.76 9.35 -4.87
CA ARG A 465 8.09 8.05 -4.78
C ARG A 465 9.07 6.93 -5.06
N GLN A 466 9.03 5.89 -4.23
CA GLN A 466 9.86 4.71 -4.48
C GLN A 466 9.29 3.97 -5.69
N ASN A 467 10.12 3.68 -6.68
CA ASN A 467 9.68 2.86 -7.81
C ASN A 467 9.70 1.37 -7.45
N SER A 468 9.16 0.53 -8.35
CA SER A 468 9.12 -0.93 -8.17
C SER A 468 10.50 -1.62 -8.08
N GLN A 469 11.57 -0.91 -8.40
CA GLN A 469 12.96 -1.37 -8.34
C GLN A 469 13.63 -0.99 -7.00
N GLY A 470 12.92 -0.28 -6.11
CA GLY A 470 13.50 0.21 -4.85
C GLY A 470 14.29 1.51 -5.00
N GLU A 471 14.10 2.26 -6.08
CA GLU A 471 14.87 3.48 -6.35
C GLU A 471 14.06 4.76 -6.10
N PHE A 472 14.77 5.81 -5.67
CA PHE A 472 14.25 7.17 -5.53
C PHE A 472 14.77 8.07 -6.66
N SER A 473 14.44 7.74 -7.91
CA SER A 473 14.99 8.38 -9.12
C SER A 473 14.16 9.54 -9.69
N GLY A 474 12.99 9.82 -9.11
CA GLY A 474 12.09 10.90 -9.55
C GLY A 474 12.37 12.28 -8.91
N PRO A 475 11.79 13.37 -9.45
CA PRO A 475 11.88 14.68 -8.82
C PRO A 475 11.07 14.74 -7.51
N LEU A 476 11.47 15.64 -6.61
CA LEU A 476 10.71 15.99 -5.40
C LEU A 476 9.38 16.66 -5.78
N GLN A 477 8.29 15.89 -5.70
CA GLN A 477 6.94 16.37 -6.00
C GLN A 477 6.28 16.91 -4.73
N LEU A 478 5.48 17.97 -4.87
CA LEU A 478 4.73 18.50 -3.73
C LEU A 478 3.81 17.42 -3.19
N ALA A 479 3.89 17.17 -1.88
CA ALA A 479 3.02 16.23 -1.18
C ALA A 479 2.04 16.98 -0.28
N PHE A 480 2.50 17.94 0.53
CA PHE A 480 1.65 18.66 1.49
C PHE A 480 2.06 20.13 1.62
N ASP A 481 1.08 21.04 1.65
CA ASP A 481 1.28 22.50 1.72
C ASP A 481 0.25 23.24 2.59
N LYS A 482 -0.53 22.53 3.41
CA LYS A 482 -1.69 23.14 4.12
C LYS A 482 -1.31 23.97 5.34
N LEU A 483 -0.09 23.83 5.84
CA LEU A 483 0.42 24.56 7.00
C LEU A 483 1.79 25.18 6.67
N SER A 484 2.07 26.32 7.28
CA SER A 484 3.34 27.04 7.14
C SER A 484 3.85 27.55 8.50
N GLY A 485 5.15 27.80 8.59
CA GLY A 485 5.78 28.37 9.79
C GLY A 485 5.72 27.45 11.01
N ILE A 486 5.65 26.14 10.80
CA ILE A 486 5.58 25.15 11.88
C ILE A 486 6.96 24.60 12.21
N ASP A 487 7.16 24.24 13.47
CA ASP A 487 8.34 23.51 13.91
C ASP A 487 8.35 22.10 13.28
N LYS A 488 9.29 21.88 12.35
CA LYS A 488 9.43 20.62 11.62
C LYS A 488 9.68 19.42 12.54
N SER A 489 10.24 19.61 13.74
CA SER A 489 10.48 18.50 14.69
C SER A 489 9.17 17.87 15.20
N ARG A 490 8.06 18.61 15.08
CA ARG A 490 6.72 18.22 15.54
C ARG A 490 5.87 17.55 14.46
N VAL A 491 6.40 17.41 13.24
CA VAL A 491 5.70 16.79 12.11
C VAL A 491 5.95 15.29 12.08
N VAL A 492 4.88 14.52 12.01
CA VAL A 492 4.87 13.06 11.86
C VAL A 492 4.03 12.71 10.64
N LEU A 493 4.50 11.74 9.85
CA LEU A 493 3.72 11.12 8.78
C LEU A 493 3.45 9.67 9.19
N GLY A 494 2.19 9.24 9.18
CA GLY A 494 1.82 7.89 9.58
C GLY A 494 0.32 7.63 9.43
N ASP A 495 -0.06 6.37 9.24
CA ASP A 495 -1.41 5.94 8.92
C ASP A 495 -2.34 5.94 10.17
N ILE A 496 -3.05 7.05 10.41
CA ILE A 496 -3.88 7.23 11.60
C ILE A 496 -5.29 6.65 11.42
N ASN A 497 -5.76 6.53 10.17
CA ASN A 497 -7.08 6.02 9.82
C ASN A 497 -7.07 4.54 9.39
N GLY A 498 -5.90 3.96 9.15
CA GLY A 498 -5.68 2.55 8.85
C GLY A 498 -5.92 2.19 7.39
N ASP A 499 -5.73 3.12 6.45
CA ASP A 499 -5.98 2.96 5.02
C ASP A 499 -4.72 2.68 4.18
N PHE A 500 -3.60 2.47 4.86
CA PHE A 500 -2.25 2.27 4.33
C PHE A 500 -1.69 3.48 3.60
N ARG A 501 -2.20 4.68 3.80
CA ARG A 501 -1.53 5.91 3.40
C ARG A 501 -1.14 6.68 4.65
N SER A 502 0.04 7.27 4.60
CA SER A 502 0.51 8.10 5.71
C SER A 502 -0.26 9.41 5.73
N ASP A 503 -0.89 9.66 6.87
CA ASP A 503 -1.55 10.90 7.21
C ASP A 503 -0.55 11.90 7.79
N TYR A 504 -0.86 13.19 7.66
CA TYR A 504 -0.05 14.24 8.26
C TYR A 504 -0.52 14.46 9.70
N MET A 505 0.41 14.45 10.64
CA MET A 505 0.14 14.75 12.04
C MET A 505 1.13 15.80 12.56
N ARG A 506 0.65 16.73 13.38
CA ARG A 506 1.48 17.70 14.10
C ARG A 506 1.26 17.58 15.61
N ILE A 507 2.34 17.32 16.33
CA ILE A 507 2.38 17.26 17.79
C ILE A 507 2.46 18.69 18.34
N GLY A 508 1.40 19.17 18.98
CA GLY A 508 1.44 20.46 19.68
C GLY A 508 2.17 20.39 21.01
N GLU A 509 2.37 21.55 21.63
CA GLU A 509 3.26 21.70 22.79
C GLU A 509 2.79 20.90 24.01
N ASN A 510 1.48 20.69 24.15
CA ASN A 510 0.89 19.99 25.30
C ASN A 510 0.49 18.52 25.00
N GLY A 511 1.04 17.95 23.92
CA GLY A 511 0.76 16.60 23.46
C GLY A 511 -0.48 16.46 22.59
N ASN A 512 -1.22 17.55 22.29
CA ASN A 512 -2.36 17.50 21.37
C ASN A 512 -1.90 17.19 19.93
N ILE A 513 -2.74 16.51 19.16
CA ILE A 513 -2.41 16.14 17.77
C ILE A 513 -3.41 16.80 16.82
N LEU A 514 -2.89 17.62 15.90
CA LEU A 514 -3.60 18.10 14.71
C LEU A 514 -3.34 17.12 13.57
N ALA A 515 -4.36 16.71 12.81
CA ALA A 515 -4.19 15.76 11.71
C ALA A 515 -4.85 16.21 10.40
N PHE A 516 -4.23 15.83 9.28
CA PHE A 516 -4.82 15.87 7.95
C PHE A 516 -4.75 14.49 7.32
N ILE A 517 -5.89 14.00 6.83
CA ILE A 517 -6.03 12.66 6.27
C ILE A 517 -5.69 12.65 4.80
N ASN A 518 -4.81 11.74 4.40
CA ASN A 518 -4.42 11.50 3.02
C ASN A 518 -5.51 10.69 2.30
N SER A 519 -6.38 11.39 1.59
CA SER A 519 -7.51 10.80 0.86
C SER A 519 -7.11 10.14 -0.46
N GLY A 520 -5.80 9.95 -0.69
CA GLY A 520 -5.24 9.35 -1.89
C GLY A 520 -4.81 10.39 -2.92
N MET A 521 -4.33 9.87 -4.05
CA MET A 521 -3.74 10.69 -5.11
C MET A 521 -4.83 11.44 -5.90
N GLY A 522 -4.70 12.76 -5.91
CA GLY A 522 -5.55 13.67 -6.67
C GLY A 522 -5.12 13.85 -8.11
N GLN A 523 -5.65 14.91 -8.73
CA GLN A 523 -5.21 15.33 -10.05
C GLN A 523 -3.71 15.69 -10.03
N ASN A 524 -3.00 15.38 -11.12
CA ASN A 524 -1.56 15.61 -11.28
C ASN A 524 -0.63 14.84 -10.33
N ASN A 525 -1.10 13.72 -9.76
CA ASN A 525 -0.28 12.87 -8.88
C ASN A 525 0.17 13.59 -7.59
N THR A 526 -0.64 14.51 -7.07
CA THR A 526 -0.46 15.15 -5.76
C THR A 526 -1.46 14.58 -4.77
N PRO A 527 -1.08 14.24 -3.52
CA PRO A 527 -2.02 13.77 -2.51
C PRO A 527 -3.09 14.81 -2.17
N GLU A 528 -4.33 14.35 -2.01
CA GLU A 528 -5.45 15.16 -1.51
C GLU A 528 -5.57 15.02 0.01
N TRP A 529 -5.63 16.15 0.70
CA TRP A 529 -5.63 16.21 2.16
C TRP A 529 -6.95 16.75 2.70
N ARG A 530 -7.44 16.12 3.76
CA ARG A 530 -8.61 16.61 4.52
C ARG A 530 -8.26 16.94 5.94
N ASP A 531 -8.67 18.10 6.39
CA ASP A 531 -8.51 18.50 7.78
C ASP A 531 -9.38 17.60 8.69
N ALA A 532 -8.74 16.91 9.64
CA ALA A 532 -9.41 16.17 10.71
C ALA A 532 -9.42 16.95 12.03
N GLY A 533 -8.85 18.14 12.06
CA GLY A 533 -8.74 18.99 13.23
C GLY A 533 -7.86 18.38 14.32
N ILE A 534 -8.12 18.77 15.56
CA ILE A 534 -7.44 18.22 16.73
C ILE A 534 -8.04 16.85 17.05
N ILE A 535 -7.32 15.79 16.74
CA ILE A 535 -7.73 14.40 16.98
C ILE A 535 -7.43 13.96 18.42
N THR A 536 -6.38 14.52 19.04
CA THR A 536 -6.03 14.27 20.45
C THR A 536 -5.96 15.61 21.18
N GLN A 537 -6.70 15.79 22.28
CA GLN A 537 -6.87 17.09 22.94
C GLN A 537 -5.65 17.57 23.75
N GLY A 538 -4.65 16.70 23.99
CA GLY A 538 -3.48 17.01 24.82
C GLY A 538 -3.82 17.09 26.31
N GLY A 539 -3.07 17.92 27.05
CA GLY A 539 -3.22 18.06 28.50
C GLY A 539 -2.07 17.48 29.32
N LEU A 540 -0.96 17.14 28.64
CA LEU A 540 0.24 16.55 29.27
C LEU A 540 1.25 17.62 29.75
N GLY A 541 0.90 18.91 29.66
CA GLY A 541 1.83 20.02 29.92
C GLY A 541 2.82 20.22 28.78
N VAL A 542 3.59 21.32 28.81
CA VAL A 542 4.56 21.62 27.75
C VAL A 542 5.65 20.56 27.73
N MET A 543 5.81 19.90 26.58
CA MET A 543 6.70 18.75 26.44
C MET A 543 7.43 18.77 25.10
N PRO A 544 8.60 18.12 25.03
CA PRO A 544 9.32 17.98 23.78
C PRO A 544 8.70 16.85 22.94
N PRO A 545 8.69 16.96 21.60
CA PRO A 545 7.91 16.08 20.73
C PRO A 545 8.40 14.64 20.70
N GLU A 546 9.66 14.37 21.05
CA GLU A 546 10.22 13.03 21.09
C GLU A 546 9.60 12.11 22.15
N LEU A 547 8.85 12.67 23.11
CA LEU A 547 8.09 11.89 24.09
C LEU A 547 6.76 11.37 23.54
N ILE A 548 6.32 11.85 22.37
CA ILE A 548 5.12 11.34 21.71
C ILE A 548 5.53 10.35 20.62
N LYS A 549 4.92 9.17 20.64
CA LYS A 549 5.11 8.11 19.66
C LYS A 549 3.76 7.63 19.13
N PHE A 550 3.85 6.90 18.03
CA PHE A 550 2.72 6.25 17.39
C PHE A 550 3.13 4.82 17.05
N GLY A 551 2.19 3.88 17.16
CA GLY A 551 2.42 2.49 16.77
C GLY A 551 1.15 1.65 16.84
N ARG A 552 1.11 0.54 16.11
CA ARG A 552 0.01 -0.45 16.13
C ARG A 552 0.16 -1.37 17.34
N ILE A 553 -0.16 -0.87 18.53
CA ILE A 553 0.00 -1.60 19.79
C ILE A 553 -1.11 -2.64 19.97
N TYR A 554 -2.30 -2.34 19.46
CA TYR A 554 -3.51 -3.16 19.63
C TYR A 554 -4.01 -3.85 18.34
N GLY A 555 -3.28 -3.76 17.23
CA GLY A 555 -3.51 -4.57 16.01
C GLY A 555 -4.76 -4.18 15.20
N SER A 556 -4.97 -2.88 14.97
CA SER A 556 -6.20 -2.33 14.34
C SER A 556 -5.97 -1.62 13.00
N SER A 557 -4.81 -1.83 12.37
CA SER A 557 -4.20 -1.08 11.23
C SER A 557 -3.93 0.39 11.48
N LYS A 558 -4.60 0.99 12.45
CA LYS A 558 -4.46 2.38 12.87
C LYS A 558 -3.32 2.53 13.86
N LEU A 559 -2.66 3.68 13.79
CA LEU A 559 -1.70 4.09 14.81
C LEU A 559 -2.39 4.44 16.14
N ASP A 560 -1.91 3.84 17.23
CA ASP A 560 -2.26 4.20 18.60
C ASP A 560 -1.38 5.36 19.08
N TYR A 561 -1.91 6.23 19.94
CA TYR A 561 -1.16 7.36 20.51
C TYR A 561 -0.40 6.91 21.77
N ILE A 562 0.88 7.27 21.86
CA ILE A 562 1.77 6.82 22.93
C ILE A 562 2.50 8.02 23.53
N TYR A 563 2.49 8.12 24.86
CA TYR A 563 3.29 9.07 25.61
C TYR A 563 4.35 8.33 26.43
N LEU A 564 5.60 8.75 26.30
CA LEU A 564 6.74 8.30 27.09
C LEU A 564 6.91 9.24 28.29
N ASP A 565 6.41 8.82 29.44
CA ASP A 565 6.55 9.58 30.69
C ASP A 565 7.96 9.41 31.27
N ASP A 566 8.72 10.49 31.27
CA ASP A 566 10.11 10.48 31.73
C ASP A 566 10.19 10.50 33.26
N ASN A 567 10.44 9.33 33.83
CA ASN A 567 10.63 9.12 35.26
C ASN A 567 12.10 8.87 35.63
N ARG A 568 12.40 9.05 36.92
CA ARG A 568 13.73 8.79 37.49
C ARG A 568 14.10 7.30 37.37
N GLY A 569 14.84 6.96 36.31
CA GLY A 569 15.37 5.63 36.04
C GLY A 569 14.66 4.85 34.92
N SER A 570 13.60 5.39 34.32
CA SER A 570 12.86 4.71 33.24
C SER A 570 11.94 5.65 32.48
N LEU A 571 11.65 5.32 31.23
CA LEU A 571 10.50 5.86 30.51
C LEU A 571 9.29 4.92 30.71
N GLU A 572 8.19 5.46 31.22
CA GLU A 572 6.91 4.74 31.32
C GLU A 572 6.09 4.95 30.06
N VAL A 573 5.47 3.88 29.55
CA VAL A 573 4.75 3.93 28.27
C VAL A 573 3.26 4.02 28.56
N HIS A 574 2.67 5.20 28.35
CA HIS A 574 1.22 5.40 28.36
C HIS A 574 0.68 5.24 26.96
N ALA A 575 -0.43 4.51 26.79
CA ALA A 575 -1.01 4.27 25.46
C ALA A 575 -2.52 4.57 25.44
N TRP A 576 -2.96 5.09 24.30
CA TRP A 576 -4.37 5.29 23.96
C TRP A 576 -4.66 4.51 22.68
N GLN A 577 -5.52 3.51 22.80
CA GLN A 577 -5.91 2.67 21.68
C GLN A 577 -6.80 3.47 20.72
N ASN A 578 -6.42 3.56 19.45
CA ASN A 578 -7.21 4.21 18.42
C ASN A 578 -8.36 3.30 17.97
N THR A 579 -9.58 3.77 18.19
CA THR A 579 -10.84 3.14 17.79
C THR A 579 -11.61 3.98 16.76
N GLY A 580 -10.93 4.99 16.19
CA GLY A 580 -11.48 5.88 15.19
C GLY A 580 -11.90 5.17 13.90
N ARG A 581 -12.69 5.86 13.08
CA ARG A 581 -13.31 5.36 11.85
C ARG A 581 -13.40 6.45 10.79
N GLY A 582 -13.60 6.04 9.54
CA GLY A 582 -13.86 6.95 8.44
C GLY A 582 -12.58 7.49 7.78
N GLY A 583 -12.74 8.20 6.66
CA GLY A 583 -11.64 8.80 5.93
C GLY A 583 -10.72 7.83 5.19
N THR A 584 -11.04 6.53 5.12
CA THR A 584 -10.19 5.50 4.52
C THR A 584 -10.33 5.39 2.99
N VAL A 585 -11.38 6.01 2.44
CA VAL A 585 -11.71 5.95 1.01
C VAL A 585 -11.68 7.34 0.39
N ARG A 586 -11.12 7.42 -0.83
CA ARG A 586 -11.09 8.64 -1.63
C ARG A 586 -12.48 9.25 -1.77
N VAL A 587 -12.55 10.59 -1.76
CA VAL A 587 -13.74 11.28 -2.25
C VAL A 587 -13.45 12.21 -3.40
N THR A 588 -14.05 11.92 -4.54
CA THR A 588 -14.27 12.83 -5.64
C THR A 588 -15.54 13.63 -5.33
N GLU A 589 -15.39 14.90 -4.96
CA GLU A 589 -16.50 15.84 -5.02
C GLU A 589 -16.89 16.04 -6.48
N GLY A 590 -18.14 15.74 -6.84
CA GLY A 590 -18.64 16.01 -8.17
C GLY A 590 -18.77 17.53 -8.37
N ASP A 591 -17.97 18.10 -9.28
CA ASP A 591 -18.08 19.50 -9.70
C ASP A 591 -19.51 19.83 -10.12
N SER A 592 -20.18 20.71 -9.36
CA SER A 592 -21.48 21.25 -9.71
C SER A 592 -21.33 22.52 -10.55
N ASN A 593 -20.96 22.38 -11.82
CA ASN A 593 -21.09 23.47 -12.80
C ASN A 593 -22.41 23.34 -13.56
N CYS A 594 -23.50 23.72 -12.91
CA CYS A 594 -24.73 24.11 -13.59
C CYS A 594 -24.87 25.64 -13.44
N ARG A 595 -24.65 26.38 -14.53
CA ARG A 595 -25.13 27.75 -14.67
C ARG A 595 -25.98 27.83 -15.95
N PRO A 596 -27.01 28.72 -15.94
CA PRO A 596 -28.28 28.54 -16.66
C PRO A 596 -28.19 28.47 -18.18
#